data_AF-A0A0F9APJ5-F1
#
_entry.id   AF-A0A0F9APJ5-F1
#
_cell.length_a   1.000
_cell.length_b   1.000
_cell.length_c   1.000
_cell.angle_alpha   90.00
_cell.angle_beta   90.00
_cell.angle_gamma   90.00
#
_symmetry.space_group_name_H-M   'P 1'
#
loop_
_entity.id
_entity.type
_entity.pdbx_description
1 polymer ?
#
loop_
_entity_poly.entity_id
_entity_poly.type
_entity_poly.pdbx_seq_one_letter_code
_entity_poly.pdbx_strand_id
1 'polypeptide(L)'
;MGDVFFVPVSNGEDPSGVAKKVKYLYDHSRAGDRFKKGDFIAVKTHFGESTNTTHIKPVIVKVIIDKLKQAGTLPFLTETSTLYKGKRSNALDHTALAVEHGFGFDKMRVPLIMADGLFGDDETPVEINGKHFNKVNIAAQIAKVQGVMVISHFTGHMGTGFGGAIKNTGMGLASRRGKLKQHSTLSPQIDTGACNACGMCLEWCPQDTISMVDGKAYIHNENCIGCGECLAVCKFSAVRFNWGRESRVLQE
;
A
#
# COMPACT_ATOMS: atom_id res chain seq x y z
N MET A 1 2.92 -11.64 -22.00
CA MET A 1 2.80 -10.18 -22.27
C MET A 1 1.33 -9.82 -22.19
N GLY A 2 0.98 -8.70 -21.55
CA GLY A 2 -0.41 -8.25 -21.48
C GLY A 2 -0.73 -7.24 -22.58
N ASP A 3 -1.99 -7.19 -22.99
CA ASP A 3 -2.46 -6.21 -23.97
C ASP A 3 -2.47 -4.80 -23.36
N VAL A 4 -2.06 -3.81 -24.14
CA VAL A 4 -2.01 -2.41 -23.73
C VAL A 4 -2.95 -1.59 -24.61
N PHE A 5 -3.86 -0.87 -23.96
CA PHE A 5 -4.86 -0.04 -24.64
C PHE A 5 -4.64 1.44 -24.29
N PHE A 6 -4.81 2.30 -25.28
CA PHE A 6 -4.59 3.74 -25.13
C PHE A 6 -5.85 4.51 -25.54
N VAL A 7 -6.11 5.61 -24.83
CA VAL A 7 -7.11 6.60 -25.20
C VAL A 7 -6.50 7.99 -24.99
N PRO A 8 -6.62 8.92 -25.96
CA PRO A 8 -6.04 10.25 -25.81
C PRO A 8 -6.79 11.05 -24.73
N VAL A 9 -6.04 11.77 -23.90
CA VAL A 9 -6.55 12.70 -22.89
C VAL A 9 -5.94 14.07 -23.14
N SER A 10 -6.75 15.12 -23.14
CA SER A 10 -6.28 16.49 -23.33
C SER A 10 -5.68 17.03 -22.04
N ASN A 11 -4.70 17.93 -22.15
CA ASN A 11 -4.18 18.63 -20.97
C ASN A 11 -5.30 19.46 -20.32
N GLY A 12 -5.47 19.31 -19.00
CA GLY A 12 -6.53 20.00 -18.25
C GLY A 12 -7.95 19.45 -18.49
N GLU A 13 -8.10 18.28 -19.12
CA GLU A 13 -9.41 17.66 -19.32
C GLU A 13 -10.13 17.41 -17.98
N ASP A 14 -11.42 17.73 -17.94
CA ASP A 14 -12.24 17.53 -16.75
C ASP A 14 -12.24 16.04 -16.32
N PRO A 15 -12.14 15.74 -15.01
CA PRO A 15 -12.15 14.37 -14.51
C PRO A 15 -13.34 13.52 -14.98
N SER A 16 -14.50 14.11 -15.25
CA SER A 16 -15.66 13.40 -15.79
C SER A 16 -15.47 12.99 -17.26
N GLY A 17 -14.76 13.81 -18.04
CA GLY A 17 -14.33 13.47 -19.41
C GLY A 17 -13.36 12.29 -19.40
N VAL A 18 -12.35 12.35 -18.53
CA VAL A 18 -11.40 11.25 -18.32
C VAL A 18 -12.13 9.98 -17.85
N ALA A 19 -13.11 10.09 -16.96
CA ALA A 19 -13.89 8.96 -16.46
C ALA A 19 -14.66 8.24 -17.59
N LYS A 20 -15.24 8.98 -18.55
CA LYS A 20 -15.90 8.39 -19.74
C LYS A 20 -14.91 7.61 -20.60
N LYS A 21 -13.69 8.12 -20.78
CA LYS A 21 -12.63 7.46 -21.55
C LYS A 21 -12.09 6.20 -20.84
N VAL A 22 -11.97 6.25 -19.52
CA VAL A 22 -11.63 5.07 -18.70
C VAL A 22 -12.73 4.01 -18.79
N LYS A 23 -14.01 4.39 -18.79
CA LYS A 23 -15.12 3.46 -19.06
C LYS A 23 -14.96 2.78 -20.42
N TYR A 24 -14.71 3.59 -21.45
CA TYR A 24 -14.50 3.10 -22.81
C TYR A 24 -13.36 2.08 -22.86
N LEU A 25 -12.20 2.39 -22.25
CA LEU A 25 -11.08 1.44 -22.18
C LEU A 25 -11.42 0.16 -21.42
N TYR A 26 -12.12 0.26 -20.29
CA TYR A 26 -12.53 -0.92 -19.52
C TYR A 26 -13.39 -1.86 -20.36
N ASP A 27 -14.36 -1.31 -21.09
CA ASP A 27 -15.27 -2.08 -21.94
C ASP A 27 -14.54 -2.73 -23.13
N HIS A 28 -13.63 -2.00 -23.79
CA HIS A 28 -12.92 -2.51 -24.98
C HIS A 28 -11.78 -3.46 -24.64
N SER A 29 -11.10 -3.24 -23.52
CA SER A 29 -10.04 -4.14 -23.03
C SER A 29 -10.59 -5.43 -22.43
N ARG A 30 -11.91 -5.51 -22.19
CA ARG A 30 -12.55 -6.64 -21.52
C ARG A 30 -11.88 -6.96 -20.18
N ALA A 31 -11.36 -5.92 -19.50
CA ALA A 31 -10.59 -6.09 -18.27
C ALA A 31 -11.39 -6.78 -17.15
N GLY A 32 -12.72 -6.64 -17.19
CA GLY A 32 -13.65 -7.27 -16.25
C GLY A 32 -13.89 -8.76 -16.47
N ASP A 33 -13.64 -9.32 -17.65
CA ASP A 33 -14.05 -10.68 -18.03
C ASP A 33 -13.34 -11.77 -17.22
N ARG A 34 -12.24 -11.42 -16.56
CA ARG A 34 -11.50 -12.30 -15.66
C ARG A 34 -12.17 -12.48 -14.29
N PHE A 35 -13.12 -11.61 -13.95
CA PHE A 35 -13.83 -11.63 -12.67
C PHE A 35 -15.19 -12.29 -12.80
N LYS A 36 -15.59 -13.02 -11.76
CA LYS A 36 -16.83 -13.78 -11.70
C LYS A 36 -17.81 -13.13 -10.72
N LYS A 37 -19.10 -13.38 -10.93
CA LYS A 37 -20.14 -12.98 -10.00
C LYS A 37 -19.83 -13.52 -8.60
N GLY A 38 -19.87 -12.64 -7.60
CA GLY A 38 -19.54 -12.97 -6.21
C GLY A 38 -18.08 -12.80 -5.83
N ASP A 39 -17.16 -12.57 -6.77
CA ASP A 39 -15.75 -12.33 -6.47
C ASP A 39 -15.58 -11.06 -5.64
N PHE A 40 -14.76 -11.13 -4.58
CA PHE A 40 -14.31 -9.95 -3.85
C PHE A 40 -13.18 -9.31 -4.65
N ILE A 41 -13.39 -8.05 -5.08
CA ILE A 41 -12.44 -7.33 -5.94
C ILE A 41 -11.85 -6.14 -5.18
N ALA A 42 -10.55 -6.21 -4.89
CA ALA A 42 -9.80 -5.11 -4.30
C ALA A 42 -9.54 -4.03 -5.36
N VAL A 43 -10.18 -2.87 -5.23
CA VAL A 43 -9.94 -1.71 -6.09
C VAL A 43 -8.89 -0.83 -5.43
N LYS A 44 -7.65 -0.97 -5.89
CA LYS A 44 -6.48 -0.27 -5.36
C LYS A 44 -6.27 1.05 -6.08
N THR A 45 -6.21 2.14 -5.32
CA THR A 45 -5.83 3.46 -5.82
C THR A 45 -5.19 4.28 -4.70
N HIS A 46 -4.26 5.14 -5.05
CA HIS A 46 -3.65 6.06 -4.09
C HIS A 46 -4.63 7.20 -3.76
N PHE A 47 -5.00 7.36 -2.49
CA PHE A 47 -5.99 8.36 -2.08
C PHE A 47 -5.47 9.80 -2.01
N GLY A 48 -4.15 10.00 -2.01
CA GLY A 48 -3.52 11.32 -2.01
C GLY A 48 -2.74 11.59 -0.73
N GLU A 49 -2.23 12.80 -0.57
CA GLU A 49 -1.66 13.33 0.66
C GLU A 49 -2.29 14.70 0.90
N SER A 50 -2.36 15.18 2.16
CA SER A 50 -3.05 16.44 2.49
C SER A 50 -2.55 17.66 1.70
N THR A 51 -1.31 17.65 1.21
CA THR A 51 -0.71 18.78 0.49
C THR A 51 -0.75 18.62 -1.04
N ASN A 52 -1.31 17.53 -1.57
CA ASN A 52 -1.19 17.19 -2.99
C ASN A 52 -2.53 16.87 -3.64
N THR A 53 -2.80 17.53 -4.77
CA THR A 53 -4.02 17.40 -5.58
C THR A 53 -3.89 16.48 -6.80
N THR A 54 -2.71 15.90 -7.06
CA THR A 54 -2.38 15.09 -8.25
C THR A 54 -2.84 13.62 -8.18
N HIS A 55 -3.50 13.22 -7.08
CA HIS A 55 -4.11 11.90 -6.96
C HIS A 55 -5.28 11.73 -7.94
N ILE A 56 -5.57 10.48 -8.31
CA ILE A 56 -6.69 10.16 -9.21
C ILE A 56 -8.00 10.61 -8.58
N LYS A 57 -8.83 11.31 -9.34
CA LYS A 57 -10.10 11.83 -8.82
C LYS A 57 -11.11 10.70 -8.59
N PRO A 58 -11.92 10.74 -7.52
CA PRO A 58 -12.88 9.69 -7.19
C PRO A 58 -13.84 9.35 -8.33
N VAL A 59 -14.27 10.33 -9.13
CA VAL A 59 -15.17 10.12 -10.29
C VAL A 59 -14.60 9.14 -11.32
N ILE A 60 -13.27 9.12 -11.51
CA ILE A 60 -12.61 8.19 -12.44
C ILE A 60 -12.65 6.77 -11.89
N VAL A 61 -12.36 6.62 -10.59
CA VAL A 61 -12.37 5.32 -9.89
C VAL A 61 -13.79 4.76 -9.79
N LYS A 62 -14.78 5.63 -9.56
CA LYS A 62 -16.19 5.28 -9.42
C LYS A 62 -16.76 4.58 -10.64
N VAL A 63 -16.36 5.00 -11.85
CA VAL A 63 -16.77 4.35 -13.10
C VAL A 63 -16.38 2.86 -13.11
N ILE A 64 -15.16 2.54 -12.69
CA ILE A 64 -14.68 1.16 -12.64
C ILE A 64 -15.43 0.36 -11.57
N ILE A 65 -15.65 0.95 -10.39
CA ILE A 65 -16.46 0.33 -9.33
C ILE A 65 -17.87 0.00 -9.83
N ASP A 66 -18.51 0.92 -10.54
CA ASP A 66 -19.87 0.69 -11.07
C ASP A 66 -19.90 -0.45 -12.08
N LYS A 67 -18.89 -0.55 -12.95
CA LYS A 67 -18.75 -1.67 -13.89
C LYS A 67 -18.56 -3.01 -13.16
N LEU A 68 -17.74 -3.04 -12.11
CA LEU A 68 -17.53 -4.23 -11.29
C LEU A 68 -18.83 -4.67 -10.59
N LYS A 69 -19.56 -3.72 -9.99
CA LYS A 69 -20.87 -3.98 -9.38
C LYS A 69 -21.90 -4.49 -10.40
N GLN A 70 -21.93 -3.91 -11.60
CA GLN A 70 -22.82 -4.36 -12.69
C GLN A 70 -22.52 -5.79 -13.14
N ALA A 71 -21.26 -6.21 -13.08
CA ALA A 71 -20.86 -7.60 -13.34
C ALA A 71 -21.21 -8.56 -12.18
N GLY A 72 -21.80 -8.05 -11.09
CA GLY A 72 -22.19 -8.85 -9.92
C GLY A 72 -21.03 -9.24 -9.02
N THR A 73 -19.88 -8.56 -9.12
CA THR A 73 -18.77 -8.74 -8.18
C THR A 73 -19.01 -7.91 -6.91
N LEU A 74 -18.17 -8.12 -5.90
CA LEU A 74 -18.19 -7.43 -4.60
C LEU A 74 -16.94 -6.53 -4.47
N PRO A 75 -16.91 -5.36 -5.15
CA PRO A 75 -15.74 -4.49 -5.10
C PRO A 75 -15.68 -3.69 -3.80
N PHE A 76 -14.46 -3.43 -3.34
CA PHE A 76 -14.16 -2.52 -2.23
C PHE A 76 -12.92 -1.69 -2.55
N LEU A 77 -12.85 -0.47 -2.04
CA LEU A 77 -11.65 0.37 -2.14
C LEU A 77 -10.59 -0.13 -1.15
N THR A 78 -9.33 -0.10 -1.55
CA THR A 78 -8.26 -0.53 -0.65
C THR A 78 -6.96 0.24 -0.81
N GLU A 79 -6.24 0.32 0.29
CA GLU A 79 -4.87 0.83 0.40
C GLU A 79 -4.11 0.06 1.47
N THR A 80 -2.80 0.35 1.59
CA THR A 80 -1.96 -0.15 2.69
C THR A 80 -1.23 1.02 3.35
N SER A 81 -0.75 0.81 4.57
CA SER A 81 -0.07 1.83 5.36
C SER A 81 1.35 2.13 4.82
N THR A 82 1.72 3.41 4.78
CA THR A 82 3.04 3.87 4.31
C THR A 82 4.10 3.77 5.40
N LEU A 83 5.37 3.57 5.03
CA LEU A 83 6.47 3.53 5.99
C LEU A 83 6.78 4.88 6.65
N TYR A 84 6.62 5.97 5.89
CA TYR A 84 6.88 7.32 6.38
C TYR A 84 5.71 7.85 7.22
N LYS A 85 6.03 8.86 8.03
CA LYS A 85 5.07 9.57 8.88
C LYS A 85 4.15 10.43 8.03
N GLY A 86 2.87 10.41 8.37
CA GLY A 86 1.83 11.19 7.71
C GLY A 86 0.47 10.55 7.95
N LYS A 87 -0.58 11.13 7.36
CA LYS A 87 -1.94 10.60 7.49
C LYS A 87 -2.09 9.19 6.90
N ARG A 88 -1.13 8.71 6.10
CA ARG A 88 -1.17 7.37 5.49
C ARG A 88 -0.41 6.29 6.24
N SER A 89 0.12 6.63 7.42
CA SER A 89 0.96 5.72 8.20
C SER A 89 0.17 4.65 8.98
N ASN A 90 -1.13 4.84 9.17
CA ASN A 90 -2.04 3.90 9.83
C ASN A 90 -3.43 3.97 9.17
N ALA A 91 -4.27 2.97 9.45
CA ALA A 91 -5.57 2.86 8.79
C ALA A 91 -6.54 4.00 9.11
N LEU A 92 -6.61 4.45 10.37
CA LEU A 92 -7.61 5.42 10.81
C LEU A 92 -7.41 6.76 10.12
N ASP A 93 -6.19 7.29 10.17
CA ASP A 93 -5.87 8.56 9.52
C ASP A 93 -5.96 8.45 7.99
N HIS A 94 -5.60 7.29 7.42
CA HIS A 94 -5.57 7.11 5.96
C HIS A 94 -6.99 7.04 5.41
N THR A 95 -7.88 6.32 6.10
CA THR A 95 -9.30 6.27 5.72
C THR A 95 -9.97 7.63 5.90
N ALA A 96 -9.65 8.39 6.96
CA ALA A 96 -10.13 9.76 7.13
C ALA A 96 -9.66 10.68 5.98
N LEU A 97 -8.38 10.62 5.61
CA LEU A 97 -7.84 11.36 4.46
C LEU A 97 -8.53 10.96 3.15
N ALA A 98 -8.81 9.68 2.95
CA ALA A 98 -9.52 9.21 1.76
C ALA A 98 -10.93 9.81 1.70
N VAL A 99 -11.64 9.90 2.83
CA VAL A 99 -12.95 10.56 2.91
C VAL A 99 -12.84 12.05 2.60
N GLU A 100 -11.85 12.76 3.17
CA GLU A 100 -11.56 14.17 2.86
C GLU A 100 -11.39 14.39 1.35
N HIS A 101 -10.75 13.45 0.67
CA HIS A 101 -10.52 13.48 -0.79
C HIS A 101 -11.68 12.92 -1.62
N GLY A 102 -12.81 12.58 -1.00
CA GLY A 102 -14.04 12.17 -1.69
C GLY A 102 -14.16 10.69 -1.99
N PHE A 103 -13.35 9.83 -1.37
CA PHE A 103 -13.46 8.37 -1.44
C PHE A 103 -14.40 7.77 -0.37
N GLY A 104 -15.20 8.61 0.29
CA GLY A 104 -16.20 8.18 1.28
C GLY A 104 -17.31 7.32 0.69
N PHE A 105 -17.96 6.54 1.55
CA PHE A 105 -19.02 5.60 1.17
C PHE A 105 -20.23 6.30 0.52
N ASP A 106 -20.52 7.53 0.92
CA ASP A 106 -21.59 8.39 0.37
C ASP A 106 -21.44 8.59 -1.15
N LYS A 107 -20.20 8.77 -1.62
CA LYS A 107 -19.86 8.96 -3.04
C LYS A 107 -19.55 7.65 -3.74
N MET A 108 -18.75 6.79 -3.11
CA MET A 108 -18.20 5.60 -3.75
C MET A 108 -19.16 4.41 -3.73
N ARG A 109 -20.07 4.36 -2.75
CA ARG A 109 -21.08 3.29 -2.58
C ARG A 109 -20.48 1.88 -2.53
N VAL A 110 -19.25 1.80 -1.99
CA VAL A 110 -18.49 0.59 -1.65
C VAL A 110 -17.68 0.87 -0.39
N PRO A 111 -17.39 -0.15 0.44
CA PRO A 111 -16.55 0.03 1.61
C PRO A 111 -15.11 0.34 1.23
N LEU A 112 -14.39 1.03 2.11
CA LEU A 112 -12.94 1.19 2.07
C LEU A 112 -12.33 0.32 3.16
N ILE A 113 -11.47 -0.62 2.79
CA ILE A 113 -10.82 -1.56 3.69
C ILE A 113 -9.31 -1.44 3.53
N MET A 114 -8.62 -1.13 4.63
CA MET A 114 -7.16 -1.14 4.69
C MET A 114 -6.69 -2.59 4.73
N ALA A 115 -5.93 -3.00 3.71
CA ALA A 115 -5.66 -4.42 3.51
C ALA A 115 -4.61 -5.00 4.45
N ASP A 116 -3.85 -4.14 5.13
CA ASP A 116 -2.79 -4.48 6.09
C ASP A 116 -3.19 -4.16 7.54
N GLY A 117 -4.49 -4.11 7.82
CA GLY A 117 -5.00 -3.94 9.18
C GLY A 117 -4.85 -2.51 9.71
N LEU A 118 -5.01 -2.34 11.02
CA LEU A 118 -5.01 -1.01 11.64
C LEU A 118 -3.62 -0.36 11.66
N PHE A 119 -2.58 -1.16 11.91
CA PHE A 119 -1.20 -0.68 12.11
C PHE A 119 -0.27 -1.02 10.93
N GLY A 120 -0.76 -1.72 9.90
CA GLY A 120 0.03 -2.11 8.74
C GLY A 120 0.83 -3.41 8.91
N ASP A 121 0.45 -4.20 9.91
CA ASP A 121 1.06 -5.44 10.40
C ASP A 121 0.20 -6.69 10.08
N ASP A 122 -1.01 -6.54 9.52
CA ASP A 122 -1.80 -7.69 9.06
C ASP A 122 -1.29 -8.15 7.70
N GLU A 123 -0.65 -9.32 7.67
CA GLU A 123 0.04 -9.81 6.48
C GLU A 123 0.03 -11.32 6.32
N THR A 124 0.05 -11.73 5.05
CA THR A 124 0.22 -13.11 4.62
C THR A 124 1.57 -13.21 3.91
N PRO A 125 2.50 -14.03 4.42
CA PRO A 125 3.77 -14.20 3.75
C PRO A 125 3.63 -15.22 2.61
N VAL A 126 4.02 -14.83 1.39
CA VAL A 126 3.83 -15.55 0.12
C VAL A 126 5.18 -16.00 -0.44
N GLU A 127 5.30 -17.28 -0.76
CA GLU A 127 6.51 -17.83 -1.41
C GLU A 127 6.54 -17.42 -2.90
N ILE A 128 7.67 -16.90 -3.38
CA ILE A 128 7.85 -16.42 -4.75
C ILE A 128 9.08 -16.99 -5.45
N ASN A 129 9.95 -17.72 -4.73
CA ASN A 129 11.22 -18.27 -5.27
C ASN A 129 12.02 -17.23 -6.10
N GLY A 130 12.04 -15.98 -5.62
CA GLY A 130 12.68 -14.85 -6.29
C GLY A 130 14.21 -14.85 -6.12
N LYS A 131 14.87 -13.96 -6.85
CA LYS A 131 16.34 -13.87 -6.86
C LYS A 131 16.91 -13.39 -5.52
N HIS A 132 16.28 -12.42 -4.88
CA HIS A 132 16.72 -11.89 -3.58
C HIS A 132 15.77 -12.29 -2.43
N PHE A 133 14.50 -12.58 -2.71
CA PHE A 133 13.55 -13.05 -1.71
C PHE A 133 12.89 -14.37 -2.12
N ASN A 134 13.02 -15.39 -1.25
CA ASN A 134 12.20 -16.60 -1.37
C ASN A 134 10.74 -16.34 -0.96
N LYS A 135 10.52 -15.41 -0.03
CA LYS A 135 9.21 -15.07 0.54
C LYS A 135 9.01 -13.57 0.66
N VAL A 136 7.82 -13.08 0.32
CA VAL A 136 7.41 -11.68 0.43
C VAL A 136 6.21 -11.51 1.34
N ASN A 137 6.12 -10.37 2.01
CA ASN A 137 5.07 -10.08 2.98
C ASN A 137 3.99 -9.18 2.35
N ILE A 138 2.85 -9.79 2.01
CA ILE A 138 1.71 -9.14 1.34
C ILE A 138 0.64 -8.82 2.36
N ALA A 139 -0.04 -7.68 2.21
CA ALA A 139 -1.18 -7.31 3.04
C ALA A 139 -2.23 -8.43 3.07
N ALA A 140 -2.65 -8.87 4.26
CA ALA A 140 -3.33 -10.15 4.42
C ALA A 140 -4.64 -10.25 3.61
N GLN A 141 -5.38 -9.14 3.52
CA GLN A 141 -6.64 -9.12 2.77
C GLN A 141 -6.41 -9.27 1.27
N ILE A 142 -5.30 -8.73 0.73
CA ILE A 142 -4.96 -8.87 -0.70
C ILE A 142 -4.66 -10.34 -1.05
N ALA A 143 -4.03 -11.07 -0.15
CA ALA A 143 -3.73 -12.49 -0.37
C ALA A 143 -5.00 -13.39 -0.40
N LYS A 144 -6.17 -12.85 0.02
CA LYS A 144 -7.42 -13.61 0.16
C LYS A 144 -8.49 -13.26 -0.88
N VAL A 145 -8.35 -12.13 -1.59
CA VAL A 145 -9.32 -11.70 -2.60
C VAL A 145 -9.16 -12.45 -3.91
N GLN A 146 -10.24 -12.52 -4.70
CA GLN A 146 -10.24 -13.21 -5.99
C GLN A 146 -9.65 -12.35 -7.11
N GLY A 147 -9.57 -11.03 -6.92
CA GLY A 147 -9.00 -10.13 -7.92
C GLY A 147 -8.60 -8.78 -7.37
N VAL A 148 -7.65 -8.15 -8.06
CA VAL A 148 -7.21 -6.78 -7.79
C VAL A 148 -7.37 -5.96 -9.07
N MET A 149 -8.03 -4.80 -8.94
CA MET A 149 -8.12 -3.78 -9.98
C MET A 149 -7.29 -2.56 -9.54
N VAL A 150 -6.16 -2.34 -10.20
CA VAL A 150 -5.21 -1.30 -9.84
C VAL A 150 -5.39 -0.08 -10.74
N ILE A 151 -5.75 1.05 -10.14
CA ILE A 151 -5.91 2.33 -10.83
C ILE A 151 -4.82 3.25 -10.31
N SER A 152 -3.95 3.71 -11.21
CA SER A 152 -2.76 4.49 -10.83
C SER A 152 -2.59 5.69 -11.76
N HIS A 153 -2.16 6.81 -11.20
CA HIS A 153 -1.61 7.91 -11.98
C HIS A 153 -0.12 7.67 -12.23
N PHE A 154 0.42 8.42 -13.18
CA PHE A 154 1.85 8.44 -13.42
C PHE A 154 2.59 9.10 -12.25
N THR A 155 3.70 8.50 -11.81
CA THR A 155 4.49 9.04 -10.69
C THR A 155 5.97 8.83 -10.96
N GLY A 156 6.80 9.87 -10.89
CA GLY A 156 8.26 9.70 -10.93
C GLY A 156 8.80 9.08 -9.63
N HIS A 157 9.89 8.33 -9.71
CA HIS A 157 10.56 7.76 -8.53
C HIS A 157 12.08 7.75 -8.68
N MET A 158 12.78 8.32 -7.70
CA MET A 158 14.24 8.53 -7.75
C MET A 158 15.03 7.23 -7.93
N GLY A 159 14.57 6.11 -7.36
CA GLY A 159 15.29 4.84 -7.42
C GLY A 159 14.91 3.92 -8.60
N THR A 160 13.78 4.17 -9.26
CA THR A 160 13.20 3.24 -10.26
C THR A 160 12.73 3.92 -11.55
N GLY A 161 13.03 5.21 -11.72
CA GLY A 161 12.57 6.03 -12.85
C GLY A 161 11.10 6.41 -12.73
N PHE A 162 10.20 5.46 -13.03
CA PHE A 162 8.75 5.65 -13.00
C PHE A 162 8.07 4.63 -12.09
N GLY A 163 7.13 5.11 -11.30
CA GLY A 163 6.09 4.34 -10.63
C GLY A 163 4.80 4.34 -11.44
N GLY A 164 3.77 3.73 -10.87
CA GLY A 164 2.47 3.54 -11.51
C GLY A 164 1.86 2.24 -11.03
N ALA A 165 1.12 1.55 -11.91
CA ALA A 165 0.41 0.33 -11.56
C ALA A 165 1.32 -0.77 -10.98
N ILE A 166 2.53 -0.97 -11.53
CA ILE A 166 3.47 -2.00 -11.05
C ILE A 166 3.91 -1.70 -9.61
N LYS A 167 4.37 -0.47 -9.33
CA LYS A 167 4.74 -0.07 -7.96
C LYS A 167 3.55 -0.16 -7.00
N ASN A 168 2.37 0.25 -7.47
CA ASN A 168 1.15 0.24 -6.68
C ASN A 168 0.66 -1.18 -6.38
N THR A 169 1.01 -2.14 -7.24
CA THR A 169 0.76 -3.58 -7.03
C THR A 169 1.83 -4.18 -6.10
N GLY A 170 3.12 -4.08 -6.47
CA GLY A 170 4.20 -4.73 -5.74
C GLY A 170 4.40 -4.15 -4.33
N MET A 171 4.87 -2.91 -4.24
CA MET A 171 5.09 -2.26 -2.96
C MET A 171 3.78 -1.78 -2.33
N GLY A 172 2.84 -1.29 -3.15
CA GLY A 172 1.58 -0.74 -2.66
C GLY A 172 0.65 -1.77 -2.03
N LEU A 173 0.81 -3.07 -2.28
CA LEU A 173 0.04 -4.13 -1.63
C LEU A 173 0.86 -4.96 -0.64
N ALA A 174 2.14 -4.61 -0.44
CA ALA A 174 2.94 -5.19 0.63
C ALA A 174 2.52 -4.60 1.99
N SER A 175 2.73 -5.35 3.07
CA SER A 175 2.61 -4.82 4.44
C SER A 175 3.72 -3.81 4.75
N ARG A 176 3.69 -3.16 5.92
CA ARG A 176 4.83 -2.30 6.33
C ARG A 176 6.13 -3.10 6.36
N ARG A 177 6.13 -4.30 6.93
CA ARG A 177 7.31 -5.19 6.92
C ARG A 177 7.76 -5.54 5.50
N GLY A 178 6.85 -5.87 4.59
CA GLY A 178 7.17 -6.17 3.20
C GLY A 178 7.81 -4.98 2.48
N LYS A 179 7.24 -3.78 2.63
CA LYS A 179 7.82 -2.53 2.11
C LYS A 179 9.20 -2.26 2.69
N LEU A 180 9.39 -2.52 3.99
CA LEU A 180 10.66 -2.28 4.65
C LEU A 180 11.75 -3.22 4.13
N LYS A 181 11.46 -4.51 3.96
CA LYS A 181 12.42 -5.46 3.37
C LYS A 181 12.87 -5.05 1.97
N GLN A 182 11.97 -4.41 1.20
CA GLN A 182 12.30 -3.85 -0.12
C GLN A 182 13.22 -2.63 -0.04
N HIS A 183 13.33 -1.95 1.11
CA HIS A 183 14.04 -0.67 1.27
C HIS A 183 15.25 -0.70 2.21
N SER A 184 15.34 -1.67 3.11
CA SER A 184 16.39 -1.75 4.13
C SER A 184 17.43 -2.81 3.79
N THR A 185 18.67 -2.51 4.15
CA THR A 185 19.81 -3.44 4.14
C THR A 185 20.30 -3.77 5.56
N LEU A 186 19.78 -3.06 6.58
CA LEU A 186 20.31 -3.05 7.94
C LEU A 186 19.20 -3.01 9.00
N SER A 187 19.59 -3.42 10.21
CA SER A 187 18.75 -3.43 11.42
C SER A 187 18.30 -2.03 11.86
N PRO A 188 17.07 -1.88 12.38
CA PRO A 188 16.55 -0.63 12.90
C PRO A 188 17.28 -0.12 14.15
N GLN A 189 17.17 1.17 14.42
CA GLN A 189 17.64 1.81 15.64
C GLN A 189 16.51 2.54 16.37
N ILE A 190 16.62 2.65 17.70
CA ILE A 190 15.68 3.43 18.51
C ILE A 190 16.21 4.85 18.72
N ASP A 191 15.37 5.83 18.38
CA ASP A 191 15.47 7.21 18.80
C ASP A 191 14.97 7.32 20.25
N THR A 192 15.92 7.42 21.19
CA THR A 192 15.65 7.47 22.63
C THR A 192 14.91 8.74 23.06
N GLY A 193 15.00 9.82 22.28
CA GLY A 193 14.26 11.06 22.51
C GLY A 193 12.77 10.90 22.24
N ALA A 194 12.41 10.16 21.19
CA ALA A 194 11.02 9.88 20.83
C ALA A 194 10.40 8.68 21.57
N CYS A 195 11.22 7.76 22.07
CA CYS A 195 10.75 6.56 22.77
C CYS A 195 10.08 6.91 24.12
N ASN A 196 8.84 6.47 24.33
CA ASN A 196 8.11 6.68 25.58
C ASN A 196 8.15 5.50 26.57
N ALA A 197 8.97 4.47 26.28
CA ALA A 197 9.10 3.27 27.10
C ALA A 197 7.84 2.36 27.19
N CYS A 198 6.89 2.44 26.26
CA CYS A 198 5.64 1.64 26.31
C CYS A 198 5.81 0.11 26.19
N GLY A 199 6.98 -0.39 25.80
CA GLY A 199 7.23 -1.84 25.71
C GLY A 199 6.69 -2.56 24.47
N MET A 200 5.78 -1.96 23.69
CA MET A 200 5.11 -2.65 22.57
C MET A 200 6.09 -3.28 21.56
N CYS A 201 7.19 -2.59 21.23
CA CYS A 201 8.18 -3.13 20.29
C CYS A 201 8.90 -4.37 20.82
N LEU A 202 9.03 -4.54 22.15
CA LEU A 202 9.64 -5.71 22.75
C LEU A 202 8.72 -6.92 22.59
N GLU A 203 7.45 -6.76 22.96
CA GLU A 203 6.41 -7.81 22.88
C GLU A 203 6.22 -8.33 21.44
N TRP A 204 6.36 -7.45 20.46
CA TRP A 204 6.17 -7.80 19.04
C TRP A 204 7.46 -8.16 18.32
N CYS A 205 8.61 -8.21 19.01
CA CYS A 205 9.86 -8.61 18.36
C CYS A 205 9.90 -10.14 18.19
N PRO A 206 9.85 -10.69 16.95
CA PRO A 206 9.82 -12.14 16.73
C PRO A 206 11.16 -12.83 17.01
N GLN A 207 12.19 -12.07 17.35
CA GLN A 207 13.54 -12.56 17.64
C GLN A 207 13.99 -12.18 19.06
N ASP A 208 13.11 -11.57 19.86
CA ASP A 208 13.39 -11.11 21.23
C ASP A 208 14.68 -10.27 21.36
N THR A 209 15.02 -9.50 20.32
CA THR A 209 16.27 -8.72 20.26
C THR A 209 16.13 -7.31 20.82
N ILE A 210 15.04 -7.00 21.51
CA ILE A 210 14.77 -5.65 22.03
C ILE A 210 14.68 -5.73 23.55
N SER A 211 15.43 -4.90 24.24
CA SER A 211 15.41 -4.79 25.70
C SER A 211 15.19 -3.36 26.14
N MET A 212 14.83 -3.19 27.43
CA MET A 212 14.81 -1.87 28.05
C MET A 212 16.19 -1.56 28.65
N VAL A 213 16.78 -0.45 28.23
CA VAL A 213 18.05 0.08 28.75
C VAL A 213 17.80 1.53 29.13
N ASP A 214 18.10 1.91 30.37
CA ASP A 214 17.91 3.27 30.90
C ASP A 214 16.49 3.85 30.67
N GLY A 215 15.48 2.99 30.83
CA GLY A 215 14.08 3.38 30.63
C GLY A 215 13.72 3.64 29.16
N LYS A 216 14.51 3.17 28.18
CA LYS A 216 14.24 3.26 26.75
C LYS A 216 14.39 1.92 26.06
N ALA A 217 13.68 1.71 24.96
CA ALA A 217 13.87 0.51 24.15
C ALA A 217 15.23 0.58 23.44
N TYR A 218 15.92 -0.55 23.36
CA TYR A 218 17.20 -0.71 22.69
C TYR A 218 17.18 -1.97 21.82
N ILE A 219 17.65 -1.88 20.58
CA ILE A 219 17.66 -2.99 19.61
C ILE A 219 19.07 -3.58 19.54
N HIS A 220 19.20 -4.86 19.91
CA HIS A 220 20.42 -5.65 19.76
C HIS A 220 20.54 -6.12 18.32
N ASN A 221 21.36 -5.43 17.54
CA ASN A 221 21.44 -5.62 16.08
C ASN A 221 21.95 -7.00 15.65
N GLU A 222 22.66 -7.69 16.54
CA GLU A 222 23.41 -8.92 16.27
C GLU A 222 22.52 -10.07 15.78
N ASN A 223 21.31 -10.16 16.34
CA ASN A 223 20.29 -11.14 15.97
C ASN A 223 19.07 -10.50 15.28
N CYS A 224 19.12 -9.19 15.03
CA CYS A 224 17.99 -8.48 14.44
C CYS A 224 17.90 -8.79 12.95
N ILE A 225 16.80 -9.41 12.54
CA ILE A 225 16.54 -9.77 11.14
C ILE A 225 15.97 -8.61 10.29
N GLY A 226 15.93 -7.39 10.83
CA GLY A 226 15.39 -6.22 10.13
C GLY A 226 13.90 -6.33 9.74
N CYS A 227 13.11 -7.11 10.48
CA CYS A 227 11.71 -7.38 10.13
C CYS A 227 10.80 -6.14 10.20
N GLY A 228 11.13 -5.15 11.02
CA GLY A 228 10.35 -3.92 11.15
C GLY A 228 9.07 -4.02 11.97
N GLU A 229 8.82 -5.11 12.69
CA GLU A 229 7.67 -5.20 13.61
C GLU A 229 7.69 -4.06 14.62
N CYS A 230 8.87 -3.78 15.19
CA CYS A 230 9.07 -2.66 16.10
C CYS A 230 8.64 -1.32 15.49
N LEU A 231 8.85 -1.11 14.19
CA LEU A 231 8.40 0.10 13.48
C LEU A 231 6.90 0.12 13.25
N ALA A 232 6.29 -1.04 12.94
CA ALA A 232 4.85 -1.14 12.71
C ALA A 232 4.06 -0.84 13.99
N VAL A 233 4.50 -1.36 15.14
CA VAL A 233 3.77 -1.22 16.41
C VAL A 233 4.12 0.05 17.18
N CYS A 234 5.21 0.75 16.83
CA CYS A 234 5.63 1.94 17.56
C CYS A 234 4.76 3.16 17.24
N LYS A 235 3.78 3.43 18.11
CA LYS A 235 2.90 4.61 18.02
C LYS A 235 3.61 5.95 18.26
N PHE A 236 4.83 5.92 18.82
CA PHE A 236 5.63 7.09 19.14
C PHE A 236 6.66 7.44 18.06
N SER A 237 6.69 6.67 16.97
CA SER A 237 7.66 6.87 15.89
C SER A 237 9.09 6.90 16.41
N ALA A 238 9.46 6.00 17.33
CA ALA A 238 10.80 5.93 17.91
C ALA A 238 11.76 5.05 17.09
N VAL A 239 11.27 4.29 16.11
CA VAL A 239 12.12 3.39 15.30
C VAL A 239 12.62 4.11 14.03
N ARG A 240 13.90 3.92 13.69
CA ARG A 240 14.60 4.52 12.54
C ARG A 240 15.26 3.43 11.69
N PHE A 241 15.26 3.60 10.37
CA PHE A 241 15.93 2.72 9.42
C PHE A 241 16.89 3.50 8.52
N ASN A 242 17.96 2.84 8.08
CA ASN A 242 18.74 3.30 6.94
C ASN A 242 18.03 2.87 5.64
N TRP A 243 17.58 3.85 4.87
CA TRP A 243 16.75 3.66 3.67
C TRP A 243 17.57 3.48 2.37
N GLY A 244 18.90 3.41 2.47
CA GLY A 244 19.78 3.30 1.31
C GLY A 244 19.84 1.90 0.71
N ARG A 245 19.09 1.63 -0.35
CA ARG A 245 19.35 0.55 -1.32
C ARG A 245 19.71 1.13 -2.68
N GLU A 246 20.74 0.57 -3.32
CA GLU A 246 21.06 0.87 -4.73
C GLU A 246 19.92 0.39 -5.64
N SER A 247 19.64 1.11 -6.73
CA SER A 247 18.56 0.76 -7.66
C SER A 247 18.69 -0.64 -8.27
N ARG A 248 19.91 -1.19 -8.34
CA ARG A 248 20.23 -2.52 -8.86
C ARG A 248 19.69 -3.68 -8.02
N VAL A 249 19.34 -3.44 -6.75
CA VAL A 249 18.83 -4.46 -5.79
C VAL A 249 17.39 -4.19 -5.35
N LEU A 250 16.66 -3.35 -6.08
CA LEU A 250 15.25 -3.02 -5.81
C LEU A 250 14.24 -3.91 -6.57
N GLN A 251 14.69 -4.68 -7.57
CA GLN A 251 13.83 -5.53 -8.38
C GLN A 251 14.21 -7.00 -8.19
N GLU A 252 13.20 -7.85 -7.98
CA GLU A 252 13.32 -9.31 -7.97
C GLU A 252 13.44 -9.88 -9.38
#